data_AF-A0A7J4F6Q7-F1
#
_entry.id   AF-A0A7J4F6Q7-F1
#
_cell.length_a   1.000
_cell.length_b   1.000
_cell.length_c   1.000
_cell.angle_alpha   90.00
_cell.angle_beta   90.00
_cell.angle_gamma   90.00
#
_symmetry.space_group_name_H-M   'P 1'
#
loop_
_entity.id
_entity.type
_entity.pdbx_description
1 polymer ?
#
loop_
_entity_poly.entity_id
_entity_poly.type
_entity_poly.pdbx_seq_one_letter_code
_entity_poly.pdbx_strand_id
1 'polypeptide(L)' 'FADIHNACVAVTNQVQAKPDMFFGDPTKPIGGHIVGHTATFRIYLRKSKGGKRIARLIDSPNLPEGEAVFTVSEDGIRD' A
#
# COMPACT_ATOMS: atom_id res chain seq x y z
N PHE A 1 -5.10 1.39 20.66
CA PHE A 1 -3.69 1.08 20.94
C PHE A 1 -2.78 2.20 20.46
N ALA A 2 -2.79 2.53 19.16
CA ALA A 2 -2.00 3.63 18.58
C ALA A 2 -2.14 4.93 19.37
N ASP A 3 -3.37 5.38 19.64
CA ASP A 3 -3.62 6.64 20.36
C ASP A 3 -3.18 6.60 21.83
N ILE A 4 -3.52 5.52 22.54
CA ILE A 4 -3.25 5.37 23.98
C ILE A 4 -1.73 5.34 24.26
N HIS A 5 -0.95 4.74 23.37
CA HIS A 5 0.49 4.55 23.55
C HIS A 5 1.35 5.45 22.65
N ASN A 6 0.74 6.36 21.88
CA ASN A 6 1.42 7.17 20.87
C ASN A 6 2.36 6.33 19.98
N ALA A 7 1.85 5.22 19.46
CA ALA A 7 2.63 4.22 18.72
C ALA A 7 2.19 4.13 17.25
N CYS A 8 3.15 3.89 16.35
CA CYS A 8 2.86 3.59 14.95
C CYS A 8 2.39 2.14 14.81
N VAL A 9 1.25 1.93 14.13
CA VAL A 9 0.73 0.61 13.79
C VAL A 9 0.82 0.42 12.29
N ALA A 10 1.70 -0.46 11.86
CA ALA A 10 1.84 -0.86 10.46
C ALA A 10 1.25 -2.26 10.26
N VAL A 11 0.47 -2.42 9.20
CA VAL A 11 -0.15 -3.69 8.84
C VAL A 11 0.10 -4.00 7.36
N THR A 12 0.36 -5.27 7.06
CA THR A 12 0.40 -5.77 5.68
C THR A 12 -0.94 -6.36 5.32
N ASN A 13 -1.38 -6.15 4.08
CA ASN A 13 -2.61 -6.75 3.57
C ASN A 13 -2.35 -7.51 2.28
N GLN A 14 -3.11 -8.58 2.08
CA GLN A 14 -3.12 -9.32 0.82
C GLN A 14 -4.10 -8.70 -0.17
N VAL A 15 -3.93 -9.06 -1.44
CA VAL A 15 -4.86 -8.67 -2.51
C VAL A 15 -5.56 -9.89 -3.08
N GLN A 16 -6.76 -9.67 -3.61
CA GLN A 16 -7.50 -10.67 -4.36
C GLN A 16 -7.73 -10.18 -5.79
N ALA A 17 -7.96 -11.13 -6.71
CA ALA A 17 -8.30 -10.82 -8.08
C ALA A 17 -9.65 -10.08 -8.17
N LYS A 18 -9.75 -9.16 -9.12
CA LYS A 18 -10.96 -8.47 -9.55
C LYS A 18 -11.20 -8.78 -11.04
N PRO A 19 -11.79 -9.94 -11.37
CA PRO A 19 -11.88 -10.44 -12.75
C PRO A 19 -12.75 -9.59 -13.68
N ASP A 20 -13.67 -8.81 -13.11
CA ASP A 20 -14.50 -7.84 -13.82
C ASP A 20 -13.71 -6.62 -14.34
N MET A 21 -12.42 -6.51 -14.00
CA MET A 21 -11.55 -5.42 -14.45
C MET A 21 -10.79 -5.75 -15.73
N PHE A 22 -11.34 -5.28 -16.86
CA PHE A 22 -10.73 -5.43 -18.19
C PHE A 22 -9.57 -4.47 -18.45
N PHE A 23 -9.54 -3.30 -17.79
CA PHE A 23 -8.50 -2.29 -17.94
C PHE A 23 -8.06 -1.77 -16.57
N GLY A 24 -6.75 -1.60 -16.38
CA GLY A 24 -6.17 -1.13 -15.12
C GLY A 24 -5.69 -2.27 -14.22
N ASP A 25 -5.59 -1.98 -12.92
CA ASP A 25 -5.10 -2.93 -11.94
C ASP A 25 -6.14 -4.03 -11.66
N PRO A 26 -5.84 -5.31 -11.92
CA PRO A 26 -6.78 -6.41 -11.72
C PRO A 26 -6.84 -6.87 -10.25
N THR A 27 -6.23 -6.14 -9.32
CA THR A 27 -6.17 -6.52 -7.90
C THR A 27 -6.94 -5.54 -7.02
N LYS A 28 -7.53 -6.05 -5.94
CA LYS A 28 -8.15 -5.24 -4.88
C LYS A 28 -7.70 -5.71 -3.50
N PRO A 29 -7.48 -4.81 -2.52
CA PRO A 29 -7.17 -5.21 -1.16
C PRO A 29 -8.34 -6.00 -0.54
N ILE A 30 -8.03 -7.01 0.28
CA ILE A 30 -9.05 -7.76 1.03
C ILE A 30 -9.49 -7.00 2.29
N GLY A 31 -10.63 -7.38 2.87
CA GLY A 31 -11.20 -6.76 4.07
C GLY A 31 -12.28 -5.70 3.81
N GLY A 32 -12.52 -5.33 2.54
CA GLY A 32 -13.64 -4.49 2.14
C GLY A 32 -13.65 -3.11 2.82
N HIS A 33 -14.85 -2.54 3.00
CA HIS A 33 -15.01 -1.21 3.59
C HIS A 33 -14.56 -1.14 5.06
N ILE A 34 -14.62 -2.23 5.82
CA ILE A 34 -14.18 -2.24 7.22
C ILE A 34 -12.70 -1.87 7.31
N VAL A 35 -11.84 -2.56 6.55
CA VAL A 35 -10.40 -2.24 6.52
C VAL A 35 -10.18 -0.89 5.83
N GLY A 36 -10.96 -0.57 4.79
CA GLY A 36 -10.86 0.70 4.08
C GLY A 36 -11.09 1.93 4.94
N HIS A 37 -12.05 1.90 5.86
CA HIS A 37 -12.37 3.02 6.74
C HIS A 37 -11.51 3.08 8.02
N THR A 38 -10.95 1.94 8.45
CA THR A 38 -10.14 1.90 9.68
C THR A 38 -8.67 2.21 9.46
N ALA A 39 -8.15 1.99 8.24
CA ALA A 39 -6.77 2.34 7.89
C ALA A 39 -6.62 3.83 7.58
N THR A 40 -5.81 4.56 8.35
CA THR A 40 -5.58 6.00 8.17
C THR A 40 -4.74 6.32 6.92
N PHE A 41 -3.75 5.48 6.61
CA PHE A 41 -2.92 5.60 5.42
C PHE A 41 -2.91 4.26 4.69
N ARG A 42 -3.06 4.29 3.37
CA ARG A 42 -3.00 3.07 2.56
C ARG A 42 -1.96 3.23 1.46
N ILE A 43 -0.98 2.32 1.47
CA ILE A 43 0.11 2.28 0.50
C ILE A 43 -0.06 1.04 -0.35
N TYR A 44 -0.17 1.23 -1.66
CA TYR A 44 -0.20 0.16 -2.63
C TYR A 44 1.21 -0.11 -3.17
N LEU A 45 1.70 -1.34 -2.98
CA LEU A 45 3.03 -1.76 -3.39
C LEU A 45 2.96 -2.58 -4.68
N ARG A 46 3.71 -2.17 -5.71
CA ARG A 46 3.82 -2.92 -6.96
C ARG A 46 5.27 -3.14 -7.39
N LYS A 47 5.51 -4.20 -8.15
CA LYS A 47 6.80 -4.46 -8.79
C LYS A 47 6.96 -3.57 -10.03
N SER A 48 8.18 -3.10 -10.27
CA SER A 48 8.58 -2.41 -11.49
C SER A 48 9.77 -3.13 -12.14
N LYS A 49 10.27 -2.63 -13.27
CA LYS A 49 11.42 -3.19 -13.99
C LYS A 49 12.72 -2.98 -13.21
N GLY A 50 13.71 -3.84 -13.46
CA GLY A 50 15.06 -3.69 -12.90
C GLY A 50 15.14 -3.82 -11.38
N GLY A 51 14.34 -4.71 -10.79
CA GLY A 51 14.35 -4.94 -9.33
C GLY A 51 13.64 -3.86 -8.51
N LYS A 52 13.22 -2.75 -9.13
CA LYS A 52 12.52 -1.65 -8.46
C LYS A 52 11.13 -2.05 -7.98
N ARG A 53 10.64 -1.29 -7.00
CA ARG A 53 9.32 -1.33 -6.39
C ARG A 53 8.76 0.08 -6.37
N ILE A 54 7.44 0.18 -6.44
CA ILE A 54 6.73 1.45 -6.37
C ILE A 54 5.78 1.35 -5.19
N ALA A 55 5.88 2.29 -4.25
CA ALA A 55 4.91 2.53 -3.21
C ALA A 55 4.04 3.72 -3.61
N ARG A 56 2.76 3.48 -3.88
CA ARG A 56 1.79 4.54 -4.17
C ARG A 56 0.94 4.80 -2.92
N LEU A 57 0.89 6.04 -2.45
CA LEU A 57 -0.08 6.45 -1.46
C LEU A 57 -1.45 6.59 -2.15
N ILE A 58 -2.39 5.71 -1.80
CA ILE A 58 -3.73 5.67 -2.41
C ILE A 58 -4.81 6.25 -1.49
N ASP A 59 -4.48 6.50 -0.22
CA ASP A 59 -5.41 7.08 0.75
C ASP A 59 -4.63 7.73 1.90
N SER A 60 -5.09 8.92 2.29
CA SER A 60 -4.51 9.74 3.36
C SER A 60 -5.49 10.84 3.76
N PRO A 61 -5.55 11.24 5.04
CA PRO A 61 -6.41 12.34 5.48
C PRO A 61 -5.90 13.71 5.03
N ASN A 62 -4.62 13.86 4.70
CA ASN A 62 -3.99 15.18 4.54
C ASN A 62 -2.86 15.25 3.50
N LEU A 63 -2.51 14.16 2.84
CA LEU A 63 -1.45 14.13 1.82
C LEU A 63 -2.06 13.83 0.45
N PRO A 64 -1.56 14.45 -0.64
CA PRO A 64 -1.97 14.09 -1.99
C PRO A 64 -1.50 12.68 -2.35
N GLU A 65 -2.16 12.06 -3.32
CA GLU A 65 -1.65 10.83 -3.93
C GLU A 65 -0.23 11.06 -4.49
N GLY A 66 0.64 10.08 -4.30
CA GLY A 66 2.03 10.18 -4.72
C GLY A 66 2.69 8.80 -4.82
N GLU A 67 3.79 8.72 -5.56
CA GLU A 67 4.58 7.51 -5.72
C GLU A 67 6.02 7.72 -5.21
N ALA A 68 6.52 6.73 -4.49
CA ALA A 68 7.93 6.57 -4.17
C ALA A 68 8.48 5.32 -4.86
N VAL A 69 9.61 5.46 -5.54
CA VAL A 69 10.32 4.34 -6.17
C VAL A 69 11.46 3.92 -5.27
N PHE A 70 11.62 2.63 -5.04
CA PHE A 70 12.68 2.08 -4.20
C PHE A 70 13.14 0.71 -4.72
N THR A 71 14.25 0.22 -4.21
CA THR A 71 14.76 -1.14 -4.44
C THR A 71 14.82 -1.92 -3.13
N VAL A 72 14.79 -3.25 -3.23
CA VAL A 72 14.99 -4.15 -2.08
C VAL A 72 16.28 -4.91 -2.31
N SER A 73 17.27 -4.64 -1.47
CA SER A 73 18.60 -5.24 -1.46
C SER A 73 18.76 -6.18 -0.25
N GLU A 74 19.90 -6.85 -0.14
CA GLU A 74 20.23 -7.69 1.03
C GLU A 74 20.28 -6.86 2.32
N ASP A 75 20.64 -5.57 2.23
CA ASP A 75 20.62 -4.62 3.35
C ASP A 75 19.22 -4.03 3.64
N GLY A 76 18.20 -4.43 2.88
CA GLY A 76 16.85 -3.89 2.98
C GLY A 76 16.52 -2.83 1.92
N ILE A 77 15.67 -1.85 2.28
CA ILE A 77 15.11 -0.84 1.37
C ILE A 77 16.14 0.24 1.05
N ARG A 78 16.33 0.53 -0.24
CA ARG A 78 17.22 1.58 -0.79
C ARG A 78 16.50 2.36 -1.89
N ASP A 79 17.02 3.53 -2.27
CA ASP A 79 16.54 4.28 -3.45
C ASP A 79 16.86 3.57 -4.78
#